data_AF-A1DGB7-F1
#
_entry.id   AF-A1DGB7-F1
#
_cell.length_a   1.000
_cell.length_b   1.000
_cell.length_c   1.000
_cell.angle_alpha   90.00
_cell.angle_beta   90.00
_cell.angle_gamma   90.00
#
_symmetry.space_group_name_H-M   'P 1'
#
loop_
_entity.id
_entity.type
_entity.pdbx_description
1 polymer ?
#
loop_
_entity_poly.entity_id
_entity_poly.type
_entity_poly.pdbx_seq_one_letter_code
_entity_poly.pdbx_strand_id
1 'polypeptide(L)'
;MDVTHCGLGPQSPEFHLPSDIDGIRQDLFTKGIAFVEECDETSLVHLGNQLGEIVRPRNEKTHGSGISHIRFAPNLTGKGYSSEELFFHTDRSGWDEPPQILMSTLKSRSEAGGESLLADGYQVLEALKREDEELYELITNSKHTSFRSDDEVFVPRAIFDRKNGILRFRFDDSIQLSASMVSRFSRLQDIIYENAFVVSLQPGQGYILDNHRYLHGRASFSGSRELLRVLVKPYAPRREMVVLFDIDGTLCRSEELSIDAYFSCVSAVVGKTITHANTPVNLHGQTDLSLLHAILGYHGVGDKSLLTEKFFQLHPQYLEDSNARGLPAVPCPGAKEMLRWLTEYRNKHCYPSIHIGLLTGNSRPNALLKLRAAGIDTSIFDLEISSFGDVHPDRHTLFQDSFAKLQACYGLGINAHDIIIVGDTPLDVECAKQSCCSVIAVATGSYQVDDLALLQPDFCCSQLPEAKDFLALMFTHSSQRGGGRG
;
A
#
# COMPACT_ATOMS: atom_id res chain seq x y z
N MET A 1 16.12 -12.10 -34.47
CA MET A 1 14.87 -12.33 -33.73
C MET A 1 13.79 -12.03 -34.71
N ASP A 2 13.12 -13.07 -35.17
CA ASP A 2 11.96 -12.91 -36.02
C ASP A 2 10.76 -12.60 -35.12
N VAL A 3 10.10 -11.46 -35.38
CA VAL A 3 8.88 -11.05 -34.68
C VAL A 3 7.77 -12.09 -34.82
N THR A 4 7.84 -12.97 -35.83
CA THR A 4 6.92 -14.09 -36.03
C THR A 4 7.05 -15.19 -34.96
N HIS A 5 8.14 -15.24 -34.21
CA HIS A 5 8.35 -16.23 -33.14
C HIS A 5 7.69 -15.83 -31.81
N CYS A 6 7.23 -14.59 -31.65
CA CYS A 6 6.49 -14.18 -30.46
C CYS A 6 5.09 -14.81 -30.45
N GLY A 7 4.85 -15.72 -29.51
CA GLY A 7 3.61 -16.51 -29.43
C GLY A 7 2.35 -15.68 -29.16
N LEU A 8 2.48 -14.53 -28.51
CA LEU A 8 1.36 -13.60 -28.27
C LEU A 8 1.20 -12.55 -29.39
N GLY A 9 2.09 -12.56 -30.39
CA GLY A 9 2.02 -11.71 -31.57
C GLY A 9 2.14 -10.21 -31.32
N PRO A 10 1.80 -9.38 -32.33
CA PRO A 10 1.77 -7.92 -32.20
C PRO A 10 0.63 -7.45 -31.27
N GLN A 11 0.90 -6.45 -30.44
CA GLN A 11 -0.06 -5.84 -29.53
C GLN A 11 -0.11 -4.32 -29.73
N SER A 12 -1.31 -3.76 -29.58
CA SER A 12 -1.57 -2.31 -29.61
C SER A 12 -1.94 -1.85 -28.19
N PRO A 13 -0.97 -1.34 -27.41
CA PRO A 13 -1.24 -0.94 -26.04
C PRO A 13 -2.04 0.37 -25.97
N GLU A 14 -2.69 0.58 -24.84
CA GLU A 14 -3.21 1.88 -24.43
C GLU A 14 -2.05 2.73 -23.87
N PHE A 15 -2.02 4.02 -24.23
CA PHE A 15 -0.95 4.93 -23.86
C PHE A 15 -1.42 5.98 -22.85
N HIS A 16 -0.55 6.31 -21.91
CA HIS A 16 -0.71 7.42 -20.98
C HIS A 16 0.11 8.64 -21.43
N LEU A 17 -0.38 9.84 -21.13
CA LEU A 17 0.47 11.02 -21.17
C LEU A 17 1.42 11.00 -19.95
N PRO A 18 2.65 11.56 -20.03
CA PRO A 18 3.59 11.58 -18.89
C PRO A 18 3.04 12.30 -17.65
N SER A 19 2.03 13.15 -17.82
CA SER A 19 1.33 13.83 -16.73
C SER A 19 0.35 12.94 -15.96
N ASP A 20 -0.07 11.81 -16.52
CA ASP A 20 -0.98 10.84 -15.89
C ASP A 20 -0.20 9.86 -15.00
N ILE A 21 0.37 10.41 -13.92
CA ILE A 21 1.21 9.64 -13.00
C ILE A 21 0.44 8.52 -12.29
N ASP A 22 -0.84 8.73 -12.02
CA ASP A 22 -1.67 7.76 -11.28
C ASP A 22 -2.06 6.59 -12.18
N GLY A 23 -2.46 6.84 -13.43
CA GLY A 23 -2.67 5.78 -14.43
C GLY A 23 -1.40 4.96 -14.68
N ILE A 24 -0.26 5.63 -14.86
CA ILE A 24 1.04 4.96 -15.06
C ILE A 24 1.41 4.09 -13.86
N ARG A 25 1.23 4.59 -12.62
CA ARG A 25 1.50 3.81 -11.40
C ARG A 25 0.57 2.61 -11.28
N GLN A 26 -0.71 2.80 -11.57
CA GLN A 26 -1.70 1.73 -11.50
C GLN A 26 -1.35 0.60 -12.48
N ASP A 27 -0.99 0.92 -13.72
CA ASP A 27 -0.60 -0.06 -14.73
C ASP A 27 0.74 -0.73 -14.40
N LEU A 28 1.73 0.04 -13.96
CA LEU A 28 3.01 -0.52 -13.52
C LEU A 28 2.84 -1.49 -12.33
N PHE A 29 1.97 -1.16 -11.36
CA PHE A 29 1.71 -2.02 -10.20
C PHE A 29 0.93 -3.29 -10.58
N THR A 30 -0.16 -3.15 -11.34
CA THR A 30 -1.06 -4.28 -11.63
C THR A 30 -0.56 -5.16 -12.77
N LYS A 31 -0.05 -4.55 -13.84
CA LYS A 31 0.39 -5.23 -15.07
C LYS A 31 1.90 -5.44 -15.10
N GLY A 32 2.68 -4.68 -14.33
CA GLY A 32 4.15 -4.69 -14.40
C GLY A 32 4.72 -3.87 -15.57
N ILE A 33 3.86 -3.22 -16.35
CA ILE A 33 4.22 -2.38 -17.49
C ILE A 33 3.13 -1.34 -17.76
N ALA A 34 3.52 -0.12 -18.11
CA ALA A 34 2.68 0.95 -18.62
C ALA A 34 3.28 1.49 -19.92
N PHE A 35 2.45 1.96 -20.85
CA PHE A 35 2.92 2.59 -22.09
C PHE A 35 2.66 4.09 -22.05
N VAL A 36 3.58 4.86 -22.64
CA VAL A 36 3.50 6.33 -22.65
C VAL A 36 3.64 6.88 -24.06
N GLU A 37 2.95 7.98 -24.34
CA GLU A 37 3.08 8.74 -25.59
C GLU A 37 3.34 10.21 -25.34
N GLU A 38 3.71 10.97 -26.39
CA GLU A 38 4.14 12.37 -26.27
C GLU A 38 5.26 12.58 -25.23
N CYS A 39 6.06 11.54 -24.99
CA CYS A 39 7.14 11.56 -24.01
C CYS A 39 8.45 11.92 -24.71
N ASP A 40 8.99 13.10 -24.40
CA ASP A 40 10.31 13.54 -24.82
C ASP A 40 11.36 13.29 -23.73
N GLU A 41 12.59 13.75 -23.97
CA GLU A 41 13.70 13.59 -23.04
C GLU A 41 13.43 14.26 -21.68
N THR A 42 12.81 15.45 -21.69
CA THR A 42 12.54 16.23 -20.47
C THR A 42 11.46 15.57 -19.62
N SER A 43 10.34 15.20 -20.24
CA SER A 43 9.23 14.53 -19.58
C SER A 43 9.61 13.13 -19.08
N LEU A 44 10.47 12.40 -19.81
CA LEU A 44 10.99 11.11 -19.35
C LEU A 44 11.80 11.22 -18.06
N VAL A 45 12.69 12.23 -17.95
CA VAL A 45 13.44 12.51 -16.72
C VAL A 45 12.51 12.96 -15.60
N HIS A 46 11.55 13.84 -15.90
CA HIS A 46 10.58 14.31 -14.91
C HIS A 46 9.81 13.14 -14.30
N LEU A 47 9.26 12.27 -15.16
CA LEU A 47 8.54 11.07 -14.77
C LEU A 47 9.43 10.10 -13.97
N GLY A 48 10.69 9.92 -14.39
CA GLY A 48 11.67 9.12 -13.64
C GLY A 48 11.86 9.61 -12.21
N ASN A 49 11.97 10.93 -12.02
CA ASN A 49 12.09 11.54 -10.68
C ASN A 49 10.80 11.45 -9.85
N GLN A 50 9.63 11.35 -10.49
CA GLN A 50 8.35 11.12 -9.79
C GLN A 50 8.16 9.66 -9.36
N LEU A 51 8.78 8.72 -10.08
CA LEU A 51 8.71 7.29 -9.79
C LEU A 51 9.80 6.83 -8.82
N GLY A 52 10.97 7.49 -8.79
CA GLY A 52 12.06 7.09 -7.92
C GLY A 52 13.36 7.89 -8.09
N GLU A 53 14.44 7.33 -7.58
CA GLU A 53 15.79 7.84 -7.80
C GLU A 53 16.33 7.33 -9.14
N ILE A 54 16.67 8.25 -10.05
CA ILE A 54 17.27 7.91 -11.34
C ILE A 54 18.68 7.36 -11.13
N VAL A 55 18.93 6.16 -11.65
CA VAL A 55 20.21 5.47 -11.62
C VAL A 55 21.09 5.96 -12.76
N ARG A 56 22.30 6.41 -12.40
CA ARG A 56 23.25 6.97 -13.36
C ARG A 56 23.80 5.92 -14.34
N PRO A 57 23.90 6.22 -15.65
CA PRO A 57 24.60 5.39 -16.63
C PRO A 57 26.10 5.24 -16.29
N ARG A 58 26.72 4.11 -16.67
CA ARG A 58 28.16 3.85 -16.42
C ARG A 58 29.08 4.88 -17.08
N ASN A 59 28.63 5.50 -18.17
CA ASN A 59 29.43 6.43 -18.96
C ASN A 59 29.37 7.88 -18.41
N GLU A 60 28.49 8.16 -17.44
CA GLU A 60 28.39 9.45 -16.78
C GLU A 60 29.23 9.46 -15.49
N LYS A 61 30.32 10.25 -15.47
CA LYS A 61 31.27 10.26 -14.34
C LYS A 61 30.98 11.28 -13.25
N THR A 62 30.33 12.41 -13.56
CA THR A 62 30.10 13.50 -12.57
C THR A 62 28.86 14.36 -12.83
N HIS A 63 28.45 14.58 -14.09
CA HIS A 63 27.26 15.39 -14.46
C HIS A 63 26.47 14.68 -15.58
N GLY A 64 25.14 14.67 -15.49
CA GLY A 64 24.26 14.06 -16.49
C GLY A 64 22.80 13.98 -16.06
N SER A 65 21.90 13.77 -17.02
CA SER A 65 20.45 13.64 -16.81
C SER A 65 20.03 12.23 -16.38
N GLY A 66 20.96 11.27 -16.37
CA GLY A 66 20.67 9.85 -16.12
C GLY A 66 20.16 9.09 -17.34
N ILE A 67 20.06 9.76 -18.50
CA ILE A 67 19.57 9.16 -19.75
C ILE A 67 20.68 8.44 -20.49
N SER A 68 20.37 7.22 -20.94
CA SER A 68 21.16 6.50 -21.93
C SER A 68 20.55 6.65 -23.32
N HIS A 69 21.32 7.20 -24.27
CA HIS A 69 20.96 7.27 -25.68
C HIS A 69 21.35 5.98 -26.40
N ILE A 70 20.40 5.07 -26.57
CA ILE A 70 20.62 3.76 -27.19
C ILE A 70 20.43 3.90 -28.71
N ARG A 71 21.54 3.86 -29.45
CA ARG A 71 21.60 4.02 -30.91
C ARG A 71 22.73 3.20 -31.51
N PHE A 72 22.72 2.99 -32.83
CA PHE A 72 23.86 2.38 -33.50
C PHE A 72 25.13 3.24 -33.29
N ALA A 73 26.11 2.70 -32.57
CA ALA A 73 27.35 3.36 -32.21
C ALA A 73 28.45 2.31 -32.06
N PRO A 74 29.11 1.88 -33.15
CA PRO A 74 30.05 0.75 -33.13
C PRO A 74 31.28 0.99 -32.25
N ASN A 75 31.56 2.24 -31.86
CA ASN A 75 32.65 2.61 -30.96
C ASN A 75 32.30 2.47 -29.47
N LEU A 76 31.04 2.17 -29.12
CA LEU A 76 30.60 1.98 -27.74
C LEU A 76 30.47 0.49 -27.40
N THR A 77 30.82 0.13 -26.18
CA THR A 77 30.70 -1.25 -25.68
C THR A 77 29.26 -1.55 -25.26
N GLY A 78 28.72 -2.68 -25.73
CA GLY A 78 27.40 -3.20 -25.36
C GLY A 78 26.50 -3.48 -26.57
N LYS A 79 25.82 -4.63 -26.56
CA LYS A 79 24.98 -5.09 -27.69
C LYS A 79 23.84 -4.12 -28.05
N GLY A 80 23.38 -3.29 -27.10
CA GLY A 80 22.38 -2.25 -27.34
C GLY A 80 22.78 -1.20 -28.37
N TYR A 81 24.09 -1.00 -28.60
CA TYR A 81 24.63 -0.04 -29.58
C TYR A 81 24.88 -0.64 -30.97
N SER A 82 24.39 -1.86 -31.23
CA SER A 82 24.40 -2.51 -32.55
C SER A 82 23.05 -2.37 -33.26
N SER A 83 23.02 -2.65 -34.57
CA SER A 83 21.79 -2.76 -35.38
C SER A 83 21.24 -4.19 -35.44
N GLU A 84 21.98 -5.15 -34.88
CA GLU A 84 21.55 -6.54 -34.77
C GLU A 84 20.40 -6.70 -33.78
N GLU A 85 19.82 -7.89 -33.77
CA GLU A 85 18.84 -8.26 -32.75
C GLU A 85 19.44 -8.16 -31.34
N LEU A 86 18.63 -7.71 -30.38
CA LEU A 86 18.98 -7.74 -28.98
C LEU A 86 18.04 -8.70 -28.27
N PHE A 87 18.51 -9.93 -28.04
CA PHE A 87 17.74 -10.98 -27.38
C PHE A 87 17.15 -10.52 -26.04
N PHE A 88 16.07 -11.18 -25.59
CA PHE A 88 15.45 -10.92 -24.30
C PHE A 88 16.48 -10.84 -23.18
N HIS A 89 16.36 -9.81 -22.35
CA HIS A 89 17.21 -9.59 -21.20
C HIS A 89 16.50 -8.72 -20.16
N THR A 90 17.12 -8.66 -18.99
CA THR A 90 16.85 -7.67 -17.94
C THR A 90 18.09 -6.78 -17.80
N ASP A 91 17.89 -5.51 -17.47
CA ASP A 91 19.00 -4.58 -17.31
C ASP A 91 19.67 -4.75 -15.94
N ARG A 92 21.01 -4.61 -15.92
CA ARG A 92 21.82 -4.67 -14.69
C ARG A 92 21.69 -5.99 -13.90
N SER A 93 21.45 -7.13 -14.56
CA SER A 93 21.30 -8.44 -13.92
C SER A 93 22.48 -8.86 -13.02
N GLY A 94 23.67 -8.29 -13.22
CA GLY A 94 24.85 -8.54 -12.40
C GLY A 94 24.84 -7.87 -11.02
N TRP A 95 23.91 -6.96 -10.76
CA TRP A 95 23.76 -6.27 -9.47
C TRP A 95 23.01 -7.16 -8.47
N ASP A 96 23.31 -6.99 -7.18
CA ASP A 96 22.53 -7.63 -6.12
C ASP A 96 21.08 -7.15 -6.17
N GLU A 97 20.90 -5.84 -6.30
CA GLU A 97 19.60 -5.19 -6.51
C GLU A 97 19.65 -4.34 -7.80
N PRO A 98 19.30 -4.93 -8.96
CA PRO A 98 19.14 -4.19 -10.20
C PRO A 98 18.10 -3.08 -10.02
N PRO A 99 18.15 -1.97 -10.79
CA PRO A 99 17.07 -0.99 -10.80
C PRO A 99 15.75 -1.66 -11.17
N GLN A 100 14.69 -1.43 -10.38
CA GLN A 100 13.41 -2.10 -10.57
C GLN A 100 12.62 -1.50 -11.73
N ILE A 101 12.72 -0.20 -11.99
CA ILE A 101 11.97 0.43 -13.07
C ILE A 101 12.92 0.71 -14.25
N LEU A 102 12.53 0.26 -15.43
CA LEU A 102 13.13 0.67 -16.70
C LEU A 102 12.12 1.47 -17.49
N MET A 103 12.52 2.65 -17.92
CA MET A 103 11.71 3.53 -18.75
C MET A 103 12.40 3.73 -20.08
N SER A 104 11.65 3.68 -21.17
CA SER A 104 12.18 3.94 -22.49
C SER A 104 11.23 4.74 -23.35
N THR A 105 11.78 5.58 -24.22
CA THR A 105 11.02 6.32 -25.25
C THR A 105 11.76 6.30 -26.58
N LEU A 106 11.06 5.96 -27.67
CA LEU A 106 11.61 6.04 -29.01
C LEU A 106 11.75 7.52 -29.42
N LYS A 107 12.98 7.96 -29.69
CA LYS A 107 13.27 9.33 -30.16
C LYS A 107 13.29 9.42 -31.68
N SER A 108 13.88 8.42 -32.34
CA SER A 108 13.87 8.31 -33.80
C SER A 108 13.69 6.86 -34.23
N ARG A 109 12.86 6.68 -35.26
CA ARG A 109 12.52 5.36 -35.81
C ARG A 109 13.51 4.95 -36.90
N SER A 110 13.83 3.66 -36.94
CA SER A 110 14.50 2.97 -38.04
C SER A 110 13.71 3.00 -39.36
N GLU A 111 14.40 2.70 -40.46
CA GLU A 111 13.74 2.55 -41.77
C GLU A 111 12.91 1.26 -41.85
N ALA A 112 13.46 0.16 -41.32
CA ALA A 112 12.78 -1.12 -41.19
C ALA A 112 13.22 -1.84 -39.91
N GLY A 113 12.32 -2.63 -39.32
CA GLY A 113 12.53 -3.38 -38.09
C GLY A 113 12.71 -2.49 -36.85
N GLY A 114 13.25 -3.07 -35.78
CA GLY A 114 13.53 -2.37 -34.52
C GLY A 114 12.35 -2.29 -33.55
N GLU A 115 11.33 -3.13 -33.78
CA GLU A 115 10.21 -3.37 -32.88
C GLU A 115 10.71 -3.83 -31.51
N SER A 116 9.96 -3.47 -30.48
CA SER A 116 10.21 -3.91 -29.10
C SER A 116 9.60 -5.28 -28.90
N LEU A 117 10.36 -6.23 -28.34
CA LEU A 117 9.86 -7.53 -27.91
C LEU A 117 9.78 -7.53 -26.39
N LEU A 118 8.66 -7.94 -25.83
CA LEU A 118 8.39 -7.88 -24.39
C LEU A 118 7.82 -9.23 -23.94
N ALA A 119 8.25 -9.72 -22.78
CA ALA A 119 7.73 -10.94 -22.19
C ALA A 119 7.49 -10.72 -20.68
N ASP A 120 6.28 -11.02 -20.22
CA ASP A 120 5.95 -10.99 -18.80
C ASP A 120 6.58 -12.22 -18.12
N GLY A 121 7.60 -11.99 -17.31
CA GLY A 121 8.32 -13.06 -16.65
C GLY A 121 7.45 -13.90 -15.73
N TYR A 122 6.34 -13.37 -15.19
CA TYR A 122 5.43 -14.19 -14.39
C TYR A 122 4.69 -15.22 -15.25
N GLN A 123 4.28 -14.86 -16.47
CA GLN A 123 3.70 -15.83 -17.41
C GLN A 123 4.72 -16.88 -17.84
N VAL A 124 5.97 -16.46 -18.10
CA VAL A 124 7.09 -17.38 -18.39
C VAL A 124 7.32 -18.36 -17.23
N LEU A 125 7.34 -17.87 -15.98
CA LEU A 125 7.54 -18.69 -14.78
C LEU A 125 6.38 -19.68 -14.56
N GLU A 126 5.14 -19.26 -14.78
CA GLU A 126 3.98 -20.16 -14.67
C GLU A 126 3.97 -21.21 -15.79
N ALA A 127 4.32 -20.84 -17.02
CA ALA A 127 4.50 -21.80 -18.11
C ALA A 127 5.59 -22.82 -17.79
N LEU A 128 6.73 -22.37 -17.25
CA LEU A 128 7.82 -23.26 -16.81
C LEU A 128 7.36 -24.25 -15.75
N LYS A 129 6.68 -23.81 -14.69
CA LYS A 129 6.15 -24.72 -13.65
C LYS A 129 5.22 -25.77 -14.23
N ARG A 130 4.39 -25.39 -15.20
CA ARG A 130 3.40 -26.27 -15.82
C ARG A 130 4.02 -27.25 -16.81
N GLU A 131 5.01 -26.82 -17.58
CA GLU A 131 5.49 -27.55 -18.75
C GLU A 131 6.88 -28.20 -18.56
N ASP A 132 7.73 -27.66 -17.69
CA ASP A 132 9.05 -28.19 -17.39
C ASP A 132 9.48 -27.80 -15.95
N GLU A 133 8.91 -28.50 -14.97
CA GLU A 133 9.17 -28.26 -13.54
C GLU A 133 10.66 -28.42 -13.18
N GLU A 134 11.39 -29.33 -13.85
CA GLU A 134 12.83 -29.49 -13.64
C GLU A 134 13.60 -28.24 -14.08
N LEU A 135 13.26 -27.66 -15.23
CA LEU A 135 13.84 -26.40 -15.68
C LEU A 135 13.47 -25.25 -14.73
N TYR A 136 12.23 -25.23 -14.22
CA TYR A 136 11.83 -24.26 -13.20
C TYR A 136 12.73 -24.34 -11.95
N GLU A 137 13.01 -25.54 -11.43
CA GLU A 137 13.90 -25.70 -10.27
C GLU A 137 15.35 -25.31 -10.57
N LEU A 138 15.84 -25.53 -11.80
CA LEU A 138 17.18 -25.08 -12.18
C LEU A 138 17.27 -23.54 -12.21
N ILE A 139 16.29 -22.85 -12.82
CA ILE A 139 16.34 -21.38 -12.94
C ILE A 139 16.14 -20.66 -11.60
N THR A 140 15.53 -21.34 -10.61
CA THR A 140 15.28 -20.78 -9.27
C THR A 140 16.39 -21.09 -8.26
N ASN A 141 17.47 -21.72 -8.69
CA ASN A 141 18.57 -22.14 -7.83
C ASN A 141 19.89 -21.52 -8.28
N SER A 142 20.49 -20.72 -7.40
CA SER A 142 21.73 -19.97 -7.66
C SER A 142 22.96 -20.82 -7.91
N LYS A 143 22.91 -22.14 -7.67
CA LYS A 143 24.01 -23.07 -8.01
C LYS A 143 24.16 -23.28 -9.52
N HIS A 144 23.12 -22.99 -10.29
CA HIS A 144 23.08 -23.32 -11.71
C HIS A 144 23.42 -22.14 -12.62
N THR A 145 23.45 -20.92 -12.08
CA THR A 145 23.68 -19.69 -12.84
C THR A 145 24.51 -18.68 -12.06
N SER A 146 25.36 -17.93 -12.76
CA SER A 146 26.12 -16.81 -12.18
C SER A 146 26.12 -15.64 -13.14
N PHE A 147 26.03 -14.42 -12.60
CA PHE A 147 25.97 -13.18 -13.40
C PHE A 147 27.20 -12.31 -13.10
N ARG A 148 27.75 -11.69 -14.15
CA ARG A 148 28.93 -10.83 -14.04
C ARG A 148 28.58 -9.48 -13.43
N SER A 149 29.20 -9.15 -12.30
CA SER A 149 29.05 -7.87 -11.60
C SER A 149 29.79 -6.73 -12.31
N ASP A 150 29.66 -5.51 -11.79
CA ASP A 150 30.39 -4.34 -12.30
C ASP A 150 31.90 -4.41 -12.00
N ASP A 151 32.31 -5.21 -11.00
CA ASP A 151 33.72 -5.53 -10.71
C ASP A 151 34.25 -6.66 -11.60
N GLU A 152 33.51 -7.03 -12.66
CA GLU A 152 33.84 -8.09 -13.62
C GLU A 152 33.98 -9.50 -12.99
N VAL A 153 33.38 -9.70 -11.81
CA VAL A 153 33.36 -11.00 -11.10
C VAL A 153 32.02 -11.70 -11.33
N PHE A 154 32.04 -13.00 -11.59
CA PHE A 154 30.83 -13.82 -11.61
C PHE A 154 30.36 -14.15 -10.20
N VAL A 155 29.11 -13.79 -9.89
CA VAL A 155 28.49 -14.06 -8.60
C VAL A 155 27.32 -15.03 -8.80
N PRO A 156 27.26 -16.14 -8.03
CA PRO A 156 26.14 -17.08 -8.08
C PRO A 156 24.81 -16.41 -7.73
N ARG A 157 23.88 -16.40 -8.69
CA ARG A 157 22.52 -15.87 -8.52
C ARG A 157 21.58 -16.68 -9.40
N ALA A 158 20.40 -16.98 -8.89
CA ALA A 158 19.35 -17.62 -9.68
C ALA A 158 18.91 -16.69 -10.82
N ILE A 159 18.40 -17.27 -11.91
CA ILE A 159 17.66 -16.52 -12.93
C ILE A 159 16.40 -15.93 -12.29
N PHE A 160 15.67 -16.70 -11.47
CA PHE A 160 14.57 -16.16 -10.65
C PHE A 160 14.86 -16.36 -9.16
N ASP A 161 15.09 -15.27 -8.45
CA ASP A 161 15.29 -15.30 -7.00
C ASP A 161 13.92 -15.31 -6.29
N ARG A 162 13.52 -16.49 -5.79
CA ARG A 162 12.26 -16.69 -5.06
C ARG A 162 12.15 -15.83 -3.80
N LYS A 163 13.27 -15.45 -3.17
CA LYS A 163 13.25 -14.70 -1.90
C LYS A 163 12.83 -13.25 -2.12
N ASN A 164 13.35 -12.65 -3.19
CA ASN A 164 13.20 -11.22 -3.45
C ASN A 164 12.33 -10.93 -4.68
N GLY A 165 11.86 -11.96 -5.39
CA GLY A 165 11.00 -11.82 -6.56
C GLY A 165 11.70 -11.30 -7.82
N ILE A 166 13.04 -11.31 -7.85
CA ILE A 166 13.80 -10.68 -8.93
C ILE A 166 14.12 -11.69 -10.03
N LEU A 167 13.61 -11.45 -11.24
CA LEU A 167 14.00 -12.12 -12.47
C LEU A 167 15.22 -11.46 -13.10
N ARG A 168 16.19 -12.27 -13.52
CA ARG A 168 17.44 -11.88 -14.18
C ARG A 168 17.63 -12.76 -15.39
N PHE A 169 17.83 -12.14 -16.55
CA PHE A 169 18.08 -12.88 -17.76
C PHE A 169 19.10 -12.19 -18.66
N ARG A 170 20.05 -12.97 -19.17
CA ARG A 170 21.08 -12.56 -20.13
C ARG A 170 21.39 -13.71 -21.08
N PHE A 171 21.73 -13.37 -22.31
CA PHE A 171 22.23 -14.31 -23.32
C PHE A 171 23.46 -13.72 -24.04
N ASP A 172 24.54 -13.63 -23.28
CA ASP A 172 25.83 -13.11 -23.70
C ASP A 172 26.91 -13.52 -22.68
N ASP A 173 28.14 -13.02 -22.84
CA ASP A 173 29.28 -13.38 -22.00
C ASP A 173 29.17 -12.90 -20.53
N SER A 174 28.06 -12.27 -20.13
CA SER A 174 27.82 -11.84 -18.74
C SER A 174 27.07 -12.88 -17.89
N ILE A 175 26.74 -14.05 -18.44
CA ILE A 175 26.14 -15.17 -17.69
C ILE A 175 27.01 -16.43 -17.81
N GLN A 176 27.12 -17.17 -16.71
CA GLN A 176 27.65 -18.52 -16.67
C GLN A 176 26.54 -19.48 -16.27
N LEU A 177 26.49 -20.64 -16.94
CA LEU A 177 25.48 -21.66 -16.75
C LEU A 177 26.14 -22.99 -16.39
N SER A 178 25.56 -23.73 -15.47
CA SER A 178 25.91 -25.14 -15.24
C SER A 178 25.58 -26.00 -16.46
N ALA A 179 26.22 -27.17 -16.59
CA ALA A 179 25.97 -28.09 -17.72
C ALA A 179 24.48 -28.47 -17.86
N SER A 180 23.80 -28.72 -16.74
CA SER A 180 22.36 -29.00 -16.72
C SER A 180 21.54 -27.85 -17.29
N MET A 181 21.90 -26.60 -16.97
CA MET A 181 21.25 -25.42 -17.54
C MET A 181 21.55 -25.24 -19.02
N VAL A 182 22.79 -25.42 -19.45
CA VAL A 182 23.16 -25.32 -20.88
C VAL A 182 22.33 -26.28 -21.73
N SER A 183 22.13 -27.52 -21.26
CA SER A 183 21.36 -28.54 -21.99
C SER A 183 19.87 -28.21 -22.18
N ARG A 184 19.32 -27.29 -21.36
CA ARG A 184 17.91 -26.88 -21.39
C ARG A 184 17.70 -25.43 -21.78
N PHE A 185 18.77 -24.70 -22.06
CA PHE A 185 18.70 -23.25 -22.28
C PHE A 185 17.84 -22.92 -23.51
N SER A 186 17.90 -23.74 -24.57
CA SER A 186 17.04 -23.58 -25.74
C SER A 186 15.55 -23.69 -25.39
N ARG A 187 15.17 -24.64 -24.52
CA ARG A 187 13.78 -24.76 -24.06
C ARG A 187 13.32 -23.55 -23.26
N LEU A 188 14.20 -22.97 -22.45
CA LEU A 188 13.92 -21.70 -21.76
C LEU A 188 13.68 -20.57 -22.76
N GLN A 189 14.47 -20.49 -23.84
CA GLN A 189 14.27 -19.50 -24.90
C GLN A 189 12.93 -19.69 -25.61
N ASP A 190 12.56 -20.93 -25.94
CA ASP A 190 11.29 -21.26 -26.58
C ASP A 190 10.10 -20.79 -25.72
N ILE A 191 10.12 -21.11 -24.41
CA ILE A 191 9.04 -20.71 -23.49
C ILE A 191 8.98 -19.18 -23.36
N ILE A 192 10.12 -18.48 -23.35
CA ILE A 192 10.13 -17.00 -23.37
C ILE A 192 9.45 -16.48 -24.63
N TYR A 193 9.77 -17.03 -25.81
CA TYR A 193 9.13 -16.64 -27.07
C TYR A 193 7.63 -16.92 -27.11
N GLU A 194 7.22 -18.10 -26.66
CA GLU A 194 5.80 -18.50 -26.57
C GLU A 194 4.96 -17.51 -25.75
N ASN A 195 5.58 -16.87 -24.75
CA ASN A 195 4.95 -15.90 -23.85
C ASN A 195 5.34 -14.43 -24.15
N ALA A 196 5.98 -14.18 -25.30
CA ALA A 196 6.38 -12.84 -25.71
C ALA A 196 5.39 -12.22 -26.70
N PHE A 197 5.30 -10.88 -26.66
CA PHE A 197 4.56 -10.06 -27.61
C PHE A 197 5.46 -8.97 -28.23
N VAL A 198 4.97 -8.37 -29.32
CA VAL A 198 5.69 -7.36 -30.10
C VAL A 198 4.94 -6.04 -30.06
N VAL A 199 5.67 -4.93 -29.89
CA VAL A 199 5.12 -3.57 -29.92
C VAL A 199 5.92 -2.69 -30.88
N SER A 200 5.20 -2.03 -31.78
CA SER A 200 5.76 -1.08 -32.75
C SER A 200 5.53 0.36 -32.28
N LEU A 201 6.58 0.98 -31.73
CA LEU A 201 6.52 2.35 -31.19
C LEU A 201 6.69 3.42 -32.29
N GLN A 202 6.01 4.56 -32.12
CA GLN A 202 6.27 5.80 -32.86
C GLN A 202 7.24 6.71 -32.07
N PRO A 203 7.90 7.68 -32.72
CA PRO A 203 8.63 8.72 -32.00
C PRO A 203 7.75 9.40 -30.94
N GLY A 204 8.26 9.56 -29.72
CA GLY A 204 7.52 10.04 -28.55
C GLY A 204 6.76 8.94 -27.79
N GLN A 205 6.67 7.72 -28.32
CA GLN A 205 6.07 6.58 -27.63
C GLN A 205 7.12 5.71 -26.96
N GLY A 206 6.71 5.10 -25.84
CA GLY A 206 7.59 4.41 -24.94
C GLY A 206 6.87 3.42 -24.03
N TYR A 207 7.65 2.79 -23.16
CA TYR A 207 7.13 1.94 -22.09
C TYR A 207 7.93 2.13 -20.81
N ILE A 208 7.26 1.88 -19.69
CA ILE A 208 7.79 1.87 -18.34
C ILE A 208 7.46 0.51 -17.78
N LEU A 209 8.47 -0.28 -17.45
CA LEU A 209 8.29 -1.66 -17.00
C LEU A 209 9.01 -1.93 -15.68
N ASP A 210 8.52 -2.94 -14.98
CA ASP A 210 9.23 -3.57 -13.88
C ASP A 210 10.31 -4.50 -14.45
N ASN A 211 11.56 -4.05 -14.39
CA ASN A 211 12.76 -4.74 -14.84
C ASN A 211 13.12 -5.97 -13.98
N HIS A 212 12.45 -6.18 -12.84
CA HIS A 212 12.53 -7.43 -12.06
C HIS A 212 11.49 -8.46 -12.52
N ARG A 213 10.52 -8.07 -13.35
CA ARG A 213 9.46 -8.94 -13.88
C ARG A 213 9.53 -9.14 -15.38
N TYR A 214 9.67 -8.07 -16.15
CA TYR A 214 9.63 -8.12 -17.61
C TYR A 214 11.01 -8.38 -18.21
N LEU A 215 11.05 -9.28 -19.19
CA LEU A 215 12.15 -9.33 -20.15
C LEU A 215 11.82 -8.42 -21.33
N HIS A 216 12.84 -7.77 -21.85
CA HIS A 216 12.71 -6.93 -23.03
C HIS A 216 13.82 -7.21 -24.04
N GLY A 217 13.51 -6.99 -25.30
CA GLY A 217 14.40 -7.20 -26.43
C GLY A 217 14.04 -6.31 -27.61
N ARG A 218 14.79 -6.44 -28.70
CA ARG A 218 14.58 -5.64 -29.91
C ARG A 218 14.87 -6.45 -31.16
N ALA A 219 14.04 -6.29 -32.18
CA ALA A 219 14.33 -6.83 -33.51
C ALA A 219 15.56 -6.12 -34.12
N SER A 220 16.20 -6.77 -35.09
CA SER A 220 17.21 -6.09 -35.91
C SER A 220 16.59 -4.94 -36.69
N PHE A 221 17.38 -3.94 -37.04
CA PHE A 221 16.88 -2.79 -37.80
C PHE A 221 17.88 -2.26 -38.83
N SER A 222 17.37 -1.51 -39.81
CA SER A 222 18.18 -0.74 -40.76
C SER A 222 18.01 0.77 -40.56
N GLY A 223 18.99 1.53 -41.02
CA GLY A 223 19.01 2.99 -40.89
C GLY A 223 19.36 3.46 -39.48
N SER A 224 18.87 4.67 -39.13
CA SER A 224 19.12 5.29 -37.82
C SER A 224 17.95 5.04 -36.87
N ARG A 225 18.25 4.67 -35.61
CA ARG A 225 17.26 4.50 -34.55
C ARG A 225 17.87 4.97 -33.23
N GLU A 226 17.12 5.75 -32.46
CA GLU A 226 17.52 6.21 -31.13
C GLU A 226 16.39 5.97 -30.13
N LEU A 227 16.71 5.24 -29.06
CA LEU A 227 15.83 4.99 -27.91
C LEU A 227 16.46 5.64 -26.68
N LEU A 228 15.70 6.47 -25.98
CA LEU A 228 16.07 6.99 -24.67
C LEU A 228 15.77 5.92 -23.64
N ARG A 229 16.69 5.69 -22.70
CA ARG A 229 16.48 4.77 -21.56
C ARG A 229 16.86 5.44 -20.25
N VAL A 230 15.98 5.34 -19.26
CA VAL A 230 16.23 5.70 -17.86
C VAL A 230 16.04 4.47 -16.99
N LEU A 231 16.93 4.26 -16.03
CA LEU A 231 16.79 3.24 -15.00
C LEU A 231 16.46 3.96 -13.69
N VAL A 232 15.48 3.44 -12.95
CA VAL A 232 14.98 4.08 -11.73
C VAL A 232 14.93 3.05 -10.61
N LYS A 233 15.45 3.42 -9.45
CA LYS A 233 15.16 2.74 -8.19
C LYS A 233 13.89 3.37 -7.65
N PRO A 234 12.75 2.67 -7.64
CA PRO A 234 11.51 3.27 -7.18
C PRO A 234 11.68 3.74 -5.74
N TYR A 235 11.01 4.84 -5.40
CA TYR A 235 10.75 5.09 -3.99
C TYR A 235 9.94 3.92 -3.45
N ALA A 236 10.22 3.48 -2.21
CA ALA A 236 9.46 2.41 -1.60
C ALA A 236 7.95 2.68 -1.78
N PRO A 237 7.15 1.68 -2.22
CA PRO A 237 5.73 1.90 -2.55
C PRO A 237 5.04 2.51 -1.34
N ARG A 238 4.37 3.66 -1.49
CA ARG A 238 3.73 4.40 -0.39
C ARG A 238 2.83 3.45 0.40
N ARG A 239 3.39 2.90 1.47
CA ARG A 239 2.63 2.11 2.42
C ARG A 239 1.93 3.13 3.28
N GLU A 240 0.62 3.07 3.26
CA GLU A 240 -0.23 3.89 4.11
C GLU A 240 -0.51 3.05 5.36
N MET A 241 -0.17 3.55 6.54
CA MET A 241 -0.49 2.91 7.81
C MET A 241 -1.54 3.75 8.52
N VAL A 242 -2.60 3.12 9.00
CA VAL A 242 -3.71 3.83 9.64
C VAL A 242 -3.85 3.38 11.08
N VAL A 243 -3.88 4.33 12.01
CA VAL A 243 -4.18 4.08 13.43
C VAL A 243 -5.52 4.73 13.76
N LEU A 244 -6.52 3.91 14.04
CA LEU A 244 -7.88 4.35 14.38
C LEU A 244 -8.11 4.19 15.88
N PHE A 245 -8.34 5.31 16.57
CA PHE A 245 -8.57 5.33 18.02
C PHE A 245 -10.05 5.36 18.36
N ASP A 246 -10.48 4.52 19.30
CA ASP A 246 -11.65 4.85 20.12
C ASP A 246 -11.32 6.00 21.09
N ILE A 247 -12.35 6.58 21.74
CA ILE A 247 -12.23 7.77 22.57
C ILE A 247 -12.43 7.45 24.04
N ASP A 248 -13.59 6.89 24.41
CA ASP A 248 -14.00 6.78 25.81
C ASP A 248 -13.30 5.60 26.46
N GLY A 249 -12.48 5.84 27.48
CA GLY A 249 -11.68 4.79 28.10
C GLY A 249 -10.34 4.57 27.39
N THR A 250 -10.21 4.99 26.13
CA THR A 250 -8.96 4.91 25.34
C THR A 250 -8.16 6.22 25.34
N LEU A 251 -8.74 7.32 24.86
CA LEU A 251 -8.08 8.64 24.79
C LEU A 251 -8.47 9.55 25.95
N CYS A 252 -9.73 9.50 26.40
CA CYS A 252 -10.21 10.26 27.54
C CYS A 252 -11.31 9.53 28.32
N ARG A 253 -11.45 9.88 29.60
CA ARG A 253 -12.56 9.48 30.47
C ARG A 253 -13.57 10.63 30.50
N SER A 254 -14.79 10.34 30.07
CA SER A 254 -15.89 11.32 30.05
C SER A 254 -17.24 10.69 30.48
N GLU A 255 -17.20 9.64 31.28
CA GLU A 255 -18.36 8.81 31.64
C GLU A 255 -19.48 9.63 32.30
N GLU A 256 -19.18 10.38 33.35
CA GLU A 256 -20.16 11.22 34.04
C GLU A 256 -20.77 12.28 33.11
N LEU A 257 -19.91 12.96 32.34
CA LEU A 257 -20.30 13.96 31.35
C LEU A 257 -21.25 13.36 30.29
N SER A 258 -20.92 12.17 29.78
CA SER A 258 -21.68 11.47 28.76
C SER A 258 -23.02 10.98 29.27
N ILE A 259 -23.03 10.33 30.43
CA ILE A 259 -24.25 9.79 31.04
C ILE A 259 -25.23 10.92 31.33
N ASP A 260 -24.78 12.02 31.92
CA ASP A 260 -25.64 13.17 32.24
C ASP A 260 -26.25 13.78 30.97
N ALA A 261 -25.42 14.07 29.96
CA ALA A 261 -25.86 14.66 28.70
C ALA A 261 -26.83 13.75 27.93
N TYR A 262 -26.49 12.46 27.82
CA TYR A 262 -27.27 11.49 27.06
C TYR A 262 -28.65 11.28 27.67
N PHE A 263 -28.71 11.00 28.98
CA PHE A 263 -29.97 10.75 29.68
C PHE A 263 -30.84 12.01 29.80
N SER A 264 -30.22 13.19 29.96
CA SER A 264 -30.94 14.47 29.92
C SER A 264 -31.55 14.72 28.54
N CYS A 265 -30.79 14.50 27.47
CA CYS A 265 -31.27 14.70 26.10
C CYS A 265 -32.38 13.72 25.73
N VAL A 266 -32.20 12.41 25.96
CA VAL A 266 -33.22 11.41 25.62
C VAL A 266 -34.50 11.62 26.43
N SER A 267 -34.40 12.00 27.71
CA SER A 267 -35.57 12.35 28.52
C SER A 267 -36.36 13.50 27.92
N ALA A 268 -35.67 14.57 27.51
CA ALA A 268 -36.29 15.75 26.92
C ALA A 268 -36.91 15.45 25.53
N VAL A 269 -36.24 14.63 24.73
CA VAL A 269 -36.72 14.23 23.39
C VAL A 269 -37.97 13.35 23.50
N VAL A 270 -37.98 12.38 24.43
CA VAL A 270 -39.10 11.46 24.63
C VAL A 270 -40.25 12.10 25.43
N GLY A 271 -39.96 13.13 26.23
CA GLY A 271 -40.94 13.76 27.13
C GLY A 271 -41.27 12.90 28.36
N LYS A 272 -40.35 12.04 28.78
CA LYS A 272 -40.46 11.15 29.94
C LYS A 272 -39.15 11.15 30.72
N THR A 273 -39.22 10.93 32.02
CA THR A 273 -38.01 10.79 32.85
C THR A 273 -37.33 9.44 32.55
N ILE A 274 -36.23 9.48 31.81
CA ILE A 274 -35.39 8.33 31.45
C ILE A 274 -34.03 8.56 32.10
N THR A 275 -33.62 7.64 32.98
CA THR A 275 -32.36 7.73 33.71
C THR A 275 -31.62 6.41 33.61
N HIS A 276 -30.31 6.44 33.91
CA HIS A 276 -29.52 5.22 34.02
C HIS A 276 -30.12 4.23 35.05
N ALA A 277 -30.69 4.73 36.14
CA ALA A 277 -31.29 3.90 37.19
C ALA A 277 -32.58 3.17 36.76
N ASN A 278 -33.35 3.74 35.83
CA ASN A 278 -34.61 3.14 35.36
C ASN A 278 -34.50 2.47 33.99
N THR A 279 -33.30 2.36 33.44
CA THR A 279 -33.03 1.84 32.09
C THR A 279 -31.84 0.87 32.12
N PRO A 280 -32.06 -0.44 32.33
CA PRO A 280 -31.01 -1.45 32.44
C PRO A 280 -30.48 -1.85 31.05
N VAL A 281 -29.83 -0.93 30.36
CA VAL A 281 -29.15 -1.16 29.08
C VAL A 281 -27.63 -1.14 29.29
N ASN A 282 -26.89 -1.91 28.50
CA ASN A 282 -25.43 -1.86 28.56
C ASN A 282 -24.93 -0.57 27.86
N LEU A 283 -24.25 0.30 28.60
CA LEU A 283 -23.69 1.54 28.06
C LEU A 283 -22.33 1.33 27.37
N HIS A 284 -21.58 0.30 27.75
CA HIS A 284 -20.17 0.21 27.42
C HIS A 284 -19.95 -0.29 25.99
N GLY A 285 -19.15 0.47 25.22
CA GLY A 285 -18.69 0.11 23.88
C GLY A 285 -19.74 0.16 22.77
N GLN A 286 -20.98 0.55 23.07
CA GLN A 286 -22.04 0.74 22.07
C GLN A 286 -21.87 2.04 21.29
N THR A 287 -22.46 2.09 20.09
CA THR A 287 -22.61 3.35 19.37
C THR A 287 -23.78 4.17 19.93
N ASP A 288 -23.70 5.50 19.84
CA ASP A 288 -24.76 6.40 20.28
C ASP A 288 -26.10 6.03 19.64
N LEU A 289 -26.10 5.64 18.37
CA LEU A 289 -27.31 5.20 17.64
C LEU A 289 -27.89 3.90 18.22
N SER A 290 -27.04 2.91 18.47
CA SER A 290 -27.44 1.61 19.03
C SER A 290 -28.00 1.75 20.43
N LEU A 291 -27.30 2.53 21.27
CA LEU A 291 -27.73 2.83 22.63
C LEU A 291 -29.08 3.55 22.65
N LEU A 292 -29.28 4.51 21.74
CA LEU A 292 -30.54 5.26 21.65
C LEU A 292 -31.68 4.31 21.30
N HIS A 293 -31.47 3.45 20.31
CA HIS A 293 -32.48 2.50 19.85
C HIS A 293 -32.82 1.44 20.91
N ALA A 294 -31.85 1.03 21.72
CA ALA A 294 -32.04 0.15 22.87
C ALA A 294 -32.86 0.83 23.96
N ILE A 295 -32.53 2.07 24.34
CA ILE A 295 -33.28 2.86 25.33
C ILE A 295 -34.73 3.09 24.86
N LEU A 296 -34.92 3.55 23.62
CA LEU A 296 -36.25 3.77 23.05
C LEU A 296 -37.06 2.48 23.00
N GLY A 297 -36.43 1.37 22.64
CA GLY A 297 -37.06 0.04 22.62
C GLY A 297 -37.51 -0.40 24.01
N TYR A 298 -36.65 -0.24 25.02
CA TYR A 298 -36.96 -0.58 26.41
C TYR A 298 -38.16 0.22 26.94
N HIS A 299 -38.27 1.50 26.59
CA HIS A 299 -39.37 2.37 27.01
C HIS A 299 -40.63 2.29 26.12
N GLY A 300 -40.69 1.31 25.21
CA GLY A 300 -41.85 1.05 24.35
C GLY A 300 -42.16 2.18 23.37
N VAL A 301 -41.14 2.94 22.95
CA VAL A 301 -41.30 4.04 21.99
C VAL A 301 -41.33 3.47 20.57
N GLY A 302 -42.45 3.67 19.88
CA GLY A 302 -42.73 3.11 18.56
C GLY A 302 -41.95 3.80 17.43
N ASP A 303 -42.35 5.01 17.05
CA ASP A 303 -41.70 5.75 15.96
C ASP A 303 -40.37 6.36 16.45
N LYS A 304 -39.27 5.69 16.10
CA LYS A 304 -37.92 6.07 16.52
C LYS A 304 -37.27 7.08 15.58
N SER A 305 -37.73 7.22 14.34
CA SER A 305 -36.99 7.95 13.29
C SER A 305 -36.90 9.44 13.62
N LEU A 306 -38.04 10.08 13.89
CA LEU A 306 -38.09 11.51 14.23
C LEU A 306 -37.38 11.82 15.55
N LEU A 307 -37.47 10.90 16.53
CA LEU A 307 -36.80 11.07 17.82
C LEU A 307 -35.29 10.89 17.70
N THR A 308 -34.82 10.00 16.82
CA THR A 308 -33.40 9.79 16.54
C THR A 308 -32.79 11.05 15.95
N GLU A 309 -33.42 11.62 14.91
CA GLU A 309 -32.98 12.87 14.30
C GLU A 309 -32.94 14.01 15.34
N LYS A 310 -34.02 14.17 16.10
CA LYS A 310 -34.11 15.21 17.14
C LYS A 310 -33.07 15.02 18.25
N PHE A 311 -32.79 13.77 18.64
CA PHE A 311 -31.76 13.46 19.63
C PHE A 311 -30.38 13.89 19.13
N PHE A 312 -29.95 13.46 17.94
CA PHE A 312 -28.62 13.82 17.43
C PHE A 312 -28.48 15.32 17.13
N GLN A 313 -29.57 16.02 16.83
CA GLN A 313 -29.56 17.47 16.71
C GLN A 313 -29.31 18.17 18.06
N LEU A 314 -29.87 17.66 19.15
CA LEU A 314 -29.84 18.31 20.47
C LEU A 314 -28.70 17.82 21.37
N HIS A 315 -28.30 16.56 21.25
CA HIS A 315 -27.33 15.91 22.14
C HIS A 315 -26.00 16.69 22.28
N PRO A 316 -25.44 17.32 21.23
CA PRO A 316 -24.25 18.16 21.37
C PRO A 316 -24.43 19.32 22.35
N GLN A 317 -25.58 20.01 22.32
CA GLN A 317 -25.87 21.09 23.26
C GLN A 317 -25.96 20.58 24.70
N TYR A 318 -26.60 19.41 24.91
CA TYR A 318 -26.67 18.81 26.24
C TYR A 318 -25.29 18.44 26.78
N LEU A 319 -24.37 18.00 25.91
CA LEU A 319 -22.99 17.71 26.29
C LEU A 319 -22.22 18.99 26.65
N GLU A 320 -22.39 20.07 25.87
CA GLU A 320 -21.83 21.40 26.19
C GLU A 320 -22.33 21.90 27.55
N ASP A 321 -23.64 21.82 27.79
CA ASP A 321 -24.26 22.26 29.04
C ASP A 321 -23.76 21.45 30.25
N SER A 322 -23.59 20.14 30.06
CA SER A 322 -23.06 19.23 31.08
C SER A 322 -21.59 19.54 31.42
N ASN A 323 -20.79 19.82 30.39
CA ASN A 323 -19.41 20.26 30.55
C ASN A 323 -19.33 21.64 31.23
N ALA A 324 -20.23 22.57 30.87
CA ALA A 324 -20.32 23.90 31.50
C ALA A 324 -20.75 23.83 32.98
N ARG A 325 -21.50 22.79 33.38
CA ARG A 325 -21.79 22.48 34.79
C ARG A 325 -20.59 21.93 35.56
N GLY A 326 -19.47 21.64 34.88
CA GLY A 326 -18.24 21.17 35.49
C GLY A 326 -18.08 19.65 35.52
N LEU A 327 -18.91 18.89 34.79
CA LEU A 327 -18.68 17.46 34.63
C LEU A 327 -17.43 17.22 33.78
N PRO A 328 -16.48 16.39 34.25
CA PRO A 328 -15.15 16.37 33.67
C PRO A 328 -15.06 15.50 32.41
N ALA A 329 -14.20 15.94 31.48
CA ALA A 329 -13.55 15.08 30.51
C ALA A 329 -12.04 15.16 30.74
N VAL A 330 -11.39 14.03 31.03
CA VAL A 330 -9.97 13.99 31.42
C VAL A 330 -9.23 13.04 30.49
N PRO A 331 -8.03 13.37 29.98
CA PRO A 331 -7.27 12.46 29.14
C PRO A 331 -6.91 11.18 29.92
N CYS A 332 -6.99 10.03 29.26
CA CYS A 332 -6.52 8.77 29.84
C CYS A 332 -5.00 8.83 30.10
N PRO A 333 -4.48 8.08 31.10
CA PRO A 333 -3.04 7.97 31.34
C PRO A 333 -2.27 7.65 30.05
N GLY A 334 -1.26 8.47 29.74
CA GLY A 334 -0.41 8.30 28.56
C GLY A 334 -1.03 8.68 27.21
N ALA A 335 -2.32 9.03 27.11
CA ALA A 335 -2.97 9.35 25.83
C ALA A 335 -2.33 10.55 25.11
N LYS A 336 -2.14 11.68 25.83
CA LYS A 336 -1.48 12.87 25.26
C LYS A 336 -0.03 12.61 24.87
N GLU A 337 0.66 11.78 25.62
CA GLU A 337 2.05 11.40 25.32
C GLU A 337 2.11 10.53 24.06
N MET A 338 1.22 9.56 23.94
CA MET A 338 1.12 8.70 22.76
C MET A 338 0.80 9.51 21.50
N LEU A 339 -0.21 10.38 21.54
CA LEU A 339 -0.59 11.22 20.40
C LEU A 339 0.53 12.18 19.98
N ARG A 340 1.26 12.75 20.96
CA ARG A 340 2.45 13.56 20.67
C ARG A 340 3.53 12.73 19.98
N TRP A 341 3.85 11.57 20.54
CA TRP A 341 4.85 10.66 19.97
C TRP A 341 4.47 10.22 18.55
N LEU A 342 3.20 9.85 18.32
CA LEU A 342 2.71 9.46 16.99
C LEU A 342 2.82 10.61 15.98
N THR A 343 2.49 11.83 16.40
CA THR A 343 2.62 13.03 15.57
C THR A 343 4.07 13.32 15.23
N GLU A 344 4.97 13.26 16.23
CA GLU A 344 6.41 13.42 16.04
C GLU A 344 7.00 12.34 15.13
N TYR A 345 6.58 11.09 15.33
CA TYR A 345 7.00 9.95 14.51
C TYR A 345 6.56 10.15 13.06
N ARG A 346 5.28 10.43 12.81
CA ARG A 346 4.74 10.75 11.48
C ARG A 346 5.49 11.90 10.81
N ASN A 347 5.81 12.96 11.54
CA ASN A 347 6.50 14.11 10.97
C ASN A 347 7.98 13.84 10.66
N LYS A 348 8.62 12.94 11.42
CA LYS A 348 10.02 12.54 11.23
C LYS A 348 10.19 11.49 10.13
N HIS A 349 9.16 10.67 9.90
CA HIS A 349 9.20 9.56 8.98
C HIS A 349 8.23 9.80 7.82
N CYS A 350 8.78 10.06 6.62
CA CYS A 350 7.98 10.21 5.41
C CYS A 350 7.49 8.86 4.84
N TYR A 351 7.83 7.74 5.49
CA TYR A 351 7.53 6.39 5.04
C TYR A 351 7.51 5.37 6.19
N PRO A 352 6.44 4.56 6.35
CA PRO A 352 5.14 4.68 5.69
C PRO A 352 4.49 6.03 5.98
N SER A 353 3.56 6.47 5.12
CA SER A 353 2.65 7.57 5.46
C SER A 353 1.76 7.09 6.59
N ILE A 354 1.70 7.82 7.70
CA ILE A 354 0.90 7.42 8.87
C ILE A 354 -0.31 8.34 8.99
N HIS A 355 -1.50 7.75 8.95
CA HIS A 355 -2.77 8.42 9.20
C HIS A 355 -3.27 8.08 10.59
N ILE A 356 -3.78 9.09 11.29
CA ILE A 356 -4.31 8.96 12.64
C ILE A 356 -5.77 9.36 12.55
N GLY A 357 -6.69 8.44 12.80
CA GLY A 357 -8.13 8.69 12.71
C GLY A 357 -8.86 8.24 13.97
N LEU A 358 -10.18 8.38 13.94
CA LEU A 358 -11.08 7.98 15.01
C LEU A 358 -12.01 6.87 14.51
N LEU A 359 -12.25 5.88 15.36
CA LEU A 359 -13.25 4.84 15.18
C LEU A 359 -14.04 4.73 16.48
N THR A 360 -15.08 5.56 16.62
CA THR A 360 -15.76 5.74 17.90
C THR A 360 -17.27 5.55 17.81
N GLY A 361 -17.84 5.02 18.89
CA GLY A 361 -19.29 4.94 19.07
C GLY A 361 -19.96 6.30 19.30
N ASN A 362 -19.20 7.36 19.54
CA ASN A 362 -19.76 8.70 19.73
C ASN A 362 -20.18 9.33 18.40
N SER A 363 -21.24 10.13 18.41
CA SER A 363 -21.54 11.09 17.32
C SER A 363 -20.37 12.04 17.08
N ARG A 364 -20.21 12.49 15.82
CA ARG A 364 -19.07 13.35 15.44
C ARG A 364 -18.93 14.62 16.29
N PRO A 365 -20.00 15.39 16.56
CA PRO A 365 -19.87 16.60 17.37
C PRO A 365 -19.42 16.30 18.82
N ASN A 366 -19.95 15.24 19.41
CA ASN A 366 -19.66 14.87 20.79
C ASN A 366 -18.24 14.30 20.95
N ALA A 367 -17.81 13.46 20.01
CA ALA A 367 -16.44 12.96 19.94
C ALA A 367 -15.43 14.13 20.01
N LEU A 368 -15.61 15.14 19.15
CA LEU A 368 -14.73 16.30 19.08
C LEU A 368 -14.86 17.22 20.31
N LEU A 369 -16.04 17.31 20.92
CA LEU A 369 -16.23 18.06 22.16
C LEU A 369 -15.47 17.39 23.32
N LYS A 370 -15.63 16.07 23.50
CA LYS A 370 -14.95 15.29 24.54
C LYS A 370 -13.44 15.43 24.46
N LEU A 371 -12.87 15.28 23.26
CA LEU A 371 -11.44 15.45 23.02
C LEU A 371 -10.97 16.85 23.41
N ARG A 372 -11.69 17.90 22.98
CA ARG A 372 -11.36 19.29 23.33
C ARG A 372 -11.48 19.57 24.82
N ALA A 373 -12.52 19.05 25.48
CA ALA A 373 -12.71 19.18 26.92
C ALA A 373 -11.59 18.48 27.73
N ALA A 374 -11.09 17.34 27.23
CA ALA A 374 -9.90 16.65 27.75
C ALA A 374 -8.58 17.37 27.40
N GLY A 375 -8.62 18.47 26.64
CA GLY A 375 -7.45 19.21 26.16
C GLY A 375 -6.59 18.41 25.18
N ILE A 376 -7.21 17.57 24.36
CA ILE A 376 -6.60 16.87 23.23
C ILE A 376 -6.87 17.71 21.97
N ASP A 377 -5.81 17.99 21.21
CA ASP A 377 -5.92 18.72 19.95
C ASP A 377 -6.56 17.83 18.87
N THR A 378 -7.70 18.25 18.34
CA THR A 378 -8.43 17.51 17.32
C THR A 378 -7.80 17.57 15.94
N SER A 379 -6.86 18.49 15.70
CA SER A 379 -6.14 18.61 14.41
C SER A 379 -5.19 17.45 14.13
N ILE A 380 -4.90 16.63 15.14
CA ILE A 380 -4.06 15.43 15.02
C ILE A 380 -4.77 14.37 14.16
N PHE A 381 -6.10 14.34 14.19
CA PHE A 381 -6.92 13.31 13.56
C PHE A 381 -7.36 13.71 12.14
N ASP A 382 -7.19 12.80 11.20
CA ASP A 382 -7.79 12.84 9.88
C ASP A 382 -9.27 12.45 10.00
N LEU A 383 -10.13 13.46 9.94
CA LEU A 383 -11.58 13.29 10.10
C LEU A 383 -12.25 12.75 8.83
N GLU A 384 -11.58 12.76 7.68
CA GLU A 384 -12.12 12.25 6.41
C GLU A 384 -12.11 10.71 6.38
N ILE A 385 -11.17 10.09 7.12
CA ILE A 385 -11.09 8.63 7.29
C ILE A 385 -11.77 8.13 8.56
N SER A 386 -12.23 9.04 9.42
CA SER A 386 -12.81 8.71 10.71
C SER A 386 -14.29 8.31 10.61
N SER A 387 -14.73 7.46 11.53
CA SER A 387 -16.12 6.99 11.63
C SER A 387 -16.70 7.18 13.02
N PHE A 388 -18.00 7.52 13.03
CA PHE A 388 -18.73 8.04 14.20
C PHE A 388 -20.07 7.31 14.36
N GLY A 389 -20.48 7.09 15.61
CA GLY A 389 -21.62 6.24 15.97
C GLY A 389 -23.00 6.89 15.87
N ASP A 390 -23.12 8.04 15.20
CA ASP A 390 -24.39 8.64 14.79
C ASP A 390 -24.95 8.05 13.49
N VAL A 391 -24.12 7.38 12.68
CA VAL A 391 -24.52 6.78 11.40
C VAL A 391 -24.68 5.26 11.49
N HIS A 392 -23.80 4.59 12.24
CA HIS A 392 -23.68 3.13 12.22
C HIS A 392 -24.06 2.49 13.57
N PRO A 393 -24.83 1.39 13.57
CA PRO A 393 -25.35 0.77 14.81
C PRO A 393 -24.34 -0.17 15.50
N ASP A 394 -23.26 -0.57 14.85
CA ASP A 394 -22.28 -1.51 15.40
C ASP A 394 -20.84 -1.18 15.00
N ARG A 395 -19.87 -1.76 15.71
CA ARG A 395 -18.44 -1.48 15.51
C ARG A 395 -17.93 -1.96 14.16
N HIS A 396 -18.46 -3.06 13.63
CA HIS A 396 -18.04 -3.57 12.34
C HIS A 396 -18.50 -2.66 11.20
N THR A 397 -19.75 -2.17 11.24
CA THR A 397 -20.25 -1.21 10.25
C THR A 397 -19.53 0.14 10.33
N LEU A 398 -19.12 0.60 11.52
CA LEU A 398 -18.21 1.75 11.66
C LEU A 398 -16.86 1.50 10.97
N PHE A 399 -16.26 0.33 11.15
CA PHE A 399 -15.01 -0.01 10.49
C PHE A 399 -15.17 -0.02 8.96
N GLN A 400 -16.24 -0.63 8.43
CA GLN A 400 -16.48 -0.67 6.98
C GLN A 400 -16.61 0.74 6.38
N ASP A 401 -17.22 1.68 7.09
CA ASP A 401 -17.30 3.09 6.67
C ASP A 401 -15.92 3.75 6.64
N SER A 402 -15.12 3.62 7.70
CA SER A 402 -13.72 4.09 7.71
C SER A 402 -12.90 3.46 6.59
N PHE A 403 -13.08 2.15 6.35
CA PHE A 403 -12.36 1.42 5.31
C PHE A 403 -12.73 1.91 3.90
N ALA A 404 -14.02 2.12 3.63
CA ALA A 404 -14.48 2.67 2.36
C ALA A 404 -13.95 4.09 2.12
N LYS A 405 -13.94 4.95 3.14
CA LYS A 405 -13.35 6.30 3.08
C LYS A 405 -11.85 6.26 2.80
N LEU A 406 -11.11 5.37 3.46
CA LEU A 406 -9.68 5.16 3.22
C LEU A 406 -9.40 4.75 1.77
N GLN A 407 -10.17 3.79 1.25
CA GLN A 407 -10.03 3.36 -0.15
C GLN A 407 -10.37 4.47 -1.14
N ALA A 408 -11.34 5.35 -0.81
CA ALA A 408 -11.67 6.50 -1.63
C ALA A 408 -10.57 7.57 -1.62
N CYS A 409 -9.92 7.81 -0.48
CA CYS A 409 -8.87 8.83 -0.34
C CYS A 409 -7.51 8.38 -0.89
N TYR A 410 -7.15 7.11 -0.72
CA TYR A 410 -5.78 6.62 -0.94
C TYR A 410 -5.70 5.43 -1.92
N GLY A 411 -6.83 5.02 -2.49
CA GLY A 411 -6.92 3.97 -3.50
C GLY A 411 -7.13 2.56 -2.92
N LEU A 412 -7.38 1.61 -3.81
CA LEU A 412 -7.70 0.21 -3.49
C LEU A 412 -6.51 -0.59 -2.94
N GLY A 413 -5.32 0.01 -2.84
CA GLY A 413 -4.11 -0.62 -2.31
C GLY A 413 -4.07 -0.74 -0.79
N ILE A 414 -4.92 0.00 -0.06
CA ILE A 414 -5.04 -0.13 1.41
C ILE A 414 -5.79 -1.41 1.74
N ASN A 415 -5.15 -2.26 2.53
CA ASN A 415 -5.74 -3.51 3.02
C ASN A 415 -6.05 -3.41 4.51
N ALA A 416 -6.89 -4.33 5.01
CA ALA A 416 -7.22 -4.39 6.43
C ALA A 416 -5.97 -4.52 7.35
N HIS A 417 -4.91 -5.20 6.87
CA HIS A 417 -3.68 -5.37 7.65
C HIS A 417 -2.82 -4.09 7.77
N ASP A 418 -3.16 -3.03 7.02
CA ASP A 418 -2.54 -1.71 7.12
C ASP A 418 -3.22 -0.84 8.20
N ILE A 419 -4.30 -1.35 8.80
CA ILE A 419 -5.11 -0.65 9.80
C ILE A 419 -4.87 -1.26 11.18
N ILE A 420 -4.72 -0.38 12.17
CA ILE A 420 -4.57 -0.72 13.58
C ILE A 420 -5.70 -0.04 14.35
N ILE A 421 -6.58 -0.83 14.96
CA ILE A 421 -7.60 -0.33 15.89
C ILE A 421 -6.98 -0.22 17.28
N VAL A 422 -7.28 0.87 17.98
CA VAL A 422 -6.84 1.09 19.38
C VAL A 422 -8.08 1.35 20.23
N GLY A 423 -8.31 0.50 21.23
CA GLY A 423 -9.52 0.55 22.06
C GLY A 423 -9.33 -0.09 23.44
N ASP A 424 -10.27 0.13 24.36
CA ASP A 424 -10.24 -0.39 25.73
C ASP A 424 -11.32 -1.45 25.99
N THR A 425 -12.14 -1.79 24.98
CA THR A 425 -13.28 -2.70 25.16
C THR A 425 -13.11 -4.01 24.39
N PRO A 426 -13.77 -5.10 24.84
CA PRO A 426 -13.87 -6.34 24.07
C PRO A 426 -14.38 -6.14 22.64
N LEU A 427 -15.30 -5.19 22.44
CA LEU A 427 -15.90 -4.91 21.14
C LEU A 427 -14.89 -4.34 20.13
N ASP A 428 -13.84 -3.65 20.59
CA ASP A 428 -12.77 -3.15 19.72
C ASP A 428 -11.90 -4.32 19.22
N VAL A 429 -11.58 -5.27 20.11
CA VAL A 429 -10.84 -6.49 19.77
C VAL A 429 -11.64 -7.38 18.82
N GLU A 430 -12.92 -7.57 19.09
CA GLU A 430 -13.83 -8.33 18.24
C GLU A 430 -13.98 -7.70 16.85
N CYS A 431 -14.16 -6.37 16.79
CA CYS A 431 -14.24 -5.63 15.54
C CYS A 431 -12.98 -5.84 14.69
N ALA A 432 -11.80 -5.69 15.29
CA ALA A 432 -10.55 -5.85 14.56
C ALA A 432 -10.37 -7.26 14.00
N LYS A 433 -10.72 -8.27 14.79
CA LYS A 433 -10.65 -9.68 14.38
C LYS A 433 -11.62 -10.01 13.25
N GLN A 434 -12.86 -9.53 13.33
CA GLN A 434 -13.86 -9.69 12.28
C GLN A 434 -13.42 -9.02 10.97
N SER A 435 -12.68 -7.91 11.09
CA SER A 435 -12.20 -7.11 9.98
C SER A 435 -10.81 -7.50 9.48
N CYS A 436 -10.16 -8.51 10.08
CA CYS A 436 -8.79 -8.94 9.76
C CYS A 436 -7.74 -7.81 9.83
N CYS A 437 -7.91 -6.86 10.76
CA CYS A 437 -6.95 -5.79 11.03
C CYS A 437 -6.26 -5.99 12.39
N SER A 438 -5.17 -5.24 12.63
CA SER A 438 -4.44 -5.35 13.89
C SER A 438 -5.14 -4.59 15.02
N VAL A 439 -4.96 -5.02 16.26
CA VAL A 439 -5.54 -4.33 17.43
C VAL A 439 -4.59 -4.16 18.61
N ILE A 440 -4.61 -2.96 19.18
CA ILE A 440 -3.99 -2.62 20.45
C ILE A 440 -5.11 -2.44 21.47
N ALA A 441 -5.16 -3.32 22.47
CA ALA A 441 -6.09 -3.21 23.59
C ALA A 441 -5.41 -2.49 24.76
N VAL A 442 -6.03 -1.45 25.30
CA VAL A 442 -5.49 -0.66 26.42
C VAL A 442 -6.41 -0.69 27.64
N ALA A 443 -5.86 -1.04 28.81
CA ALA A 443 -6.62 -1.19 30.05
C ALA A 443 -6.79 0.14 30.83
N THR A 444 -7.09 1.24 30.13
CA THR A 444 -7.40 2.55 30.74
C THR A 444 -8.90 2.78 30.97
N GLY A 445 -9.72 1.87 30.46
CA GLY A 445 -11.18 1.85 30.60
C GLY A 445 -11.68 1.09 31.82
N SER A 446 -12.73 0.29 31.61
CA SER A 446 -13.37 -0.53 32.66
C SER A 446 -12.80 -1.95 32.77
N TYR A 447 -12.09 -2.42 31.75
CA TYR A 447 -11.50 -3.77 31.70
C TYR A 447 -10.04 -3.74 32.12
N GLN A 448 -9.59 -4.79 32.82
CA GLN A 448 -8.19 -4.95 33.19
C GLN A 448 -7.40 -5.56 32.03
N VAL A 449 -6.06 -5.44 32.10
CA VAL A 449 -5.16 -6.03 31.09
C VAL A 449 -5.41 -7.53 30.91
N ASP A 450 -5.63 -8.25 32.02
CA ASP A 450 -5.88 -9.69 32.00
C ASP A 450 -7.19 -10.04 31.26
N ASP A 451 -8.24 -9.24 31.44
CA ASP A 451 -9.54 -9.44 30.77
C ASP A 451 -9.39 -9.26 29.26
N LEU A 452 -8.69 -8.20 28.83
CA LEU A 452 -8.46 -7.89 27.42
C LEU A 452 -7.51 -8.91 26.77
N ALA A 453 -6.50 -9.38 27.49
CA ALA A 453 -5.53 -10.36 27.00
C ALA A 453 -6.18 -11.71 26.68
N LEU A 454 -7.25 -12.11 27.40
CA LEU A 454 -8.02 -13.32 27.09
C LEU A 454 -8.62 -13.29 25.68
N LEU A 455 -8.91 -12.10 25.16
CA LEU A 455 -9.42 -11.91 23.81
C LEU A 455 -8.32 -11.96 22.75
N GLN A 456 -7.05 -12.15 23.13
CA GLN A 456 -5.90 -12.26 22.25
C GLN A 456 -5.79 -11.11 21.22
N PRO A 457 -5.66 -9.85 21.67
CA PRO A 457 -5.28 -8.74 20.79
C PRO A 457 -3.83 -8.90 20.30
N ASP A 458 -3.44 -8.18 19.24
CA ASP A 458 -2.06 -8.19 18.75
C ASP A 458 -1.08 -7.56 19.75
N PHE A 459 -1.55 -6.58 20.50
CA PHE A 459 -0.84 -6.00 21.64
C PHE A 459 -1.83 -5.62 22.75
N CYS A 460 -1.45 -5.84 24.00
CA CYS A 460 -2.24 -5.47 25.17
C CYS A 460 -1.35 -4.68 26.14
N CYS A 461 -1.83 -3.54 26.63
CA CYS A 461 -1.06 -2.70 27.54
C CYS A 461 -1.90 -2.07 28.64
N SER A 462 -1.22 -1.62 29.69
CA SER A 462 -1.87 -0.88 30.77
C SER A 462 -2.09 0.59 30.42
N GLN A 463 -1.20 1.15 29.59
CA GLN A 463 -1.25 2.51 29.08
C GLN A 463 -0.71 2.58 27.65
N LEU A 464 -1.22 3.54 26.87
CA LEU A 464 -0.87 3.66 25.45
C LEU A 464 0.64 3.78 25.14
N PRO A 465 1.48 4.50 25.92
CA PRO A 465 2.91 4.61 25.62
C PRO A 465 3.69 3.29 25.58
N GLU A 466 3.19 2.23 26.22
CA GLU A 466 3.80 0.89 26.17
C GLU A 466 3.73 0.28 24.75
N ALA A 467 2.78 0.73 23.91
CA ALA A 467 2.60 0.23 22.55
C ALA A 467 3.50 0.91 21.50
N LYS A 468 4.37 1.86 21.89
CA LYS A 468 5.24 2.60 20.96
C LYS A 468 6.15 1.68 20.15
N ASP A 469 6.78 0.71 20.79
CA ASP A 469 7.70 -0.22 20.13
C ASP A 469 6.95 -1.16 19.18
N PHE A 470 5.75 -1.62 19.58
CA PHE A 470 4.87 -2.39 18.71
C PHE A 470 4.46 -1.60 17.47
N LEU A 471 4.03 -0.35 17.64
CA LEU A 471 3.67 0.52 16.51
C LEU A 471 4.86 0.80 15.61
N ALA A 472 6.04 1.12 16.16
CA ALA A 472 7.26 1.32 15.39
C ALA A 472 7.65 0.07 14.59
N LEU A 473 7.47 -1.13 15.17
CA LEU A 473 7.67 -2.40 14.48
C LEU A 473 6.68 -2.57 13.31
N MET A 474 5.40 -2.29 13.53
CA MET A 474 4.36 -2.37 12.49
C MET A 474 4.62 -1.37 11.35
N PHE A 475 5.09 -0.17 11.67
CA PHE A 475 5.44 0.84 10.68
C PHE A 475 6.69 0.47 9.87
N THR A 476 7.59 -0.36 10.40
CA THR A 476 8.86 -0.70 9.74
C THR A 476 8.85 -2.05 9.03
N HIS A 477 8.05 -3.03 9.49
CA HIS A 477 8.03 -4.38 8.90
C HIS A 477 6.94 -4.54 7.85
N SER A 478 7.36 -4.91 6.63
CA SER A 478 6.48 -5.41 5.57
C SER A 478 5.78 -6.70 6.01
N SER A 479 4.51 -6.82 5.64
CA SER A 479 3.62 -7.96 5.90
C SER A 479 4.18 -9.27 5.31
N GLN A 480 5.14 -9.92 5.99
CA GLN A 480 5.49 -11.33 5.75
C GLN A 480 4.70 -12.30 6.64
N ARG A 481 3.53 -11.91 7.14
CA ARG A 481 2.62 -12.80 7.87
C ARG A 481 1.53 -13.34 6.93
N GLY A 482 1.93 -14.24 6.04
CA GLY A 482 1.02 -14.89 5.10
C GLY A 482 1.64 -16.13 4.48
N GLY A 483 1.93 -17.15 5.29
CA GLY A 483 2.36 -18.46 4.81
C GLY A 483 3.41 -19.12 5.69
N GLY A 484 2.99 -20.02 6.58
CA GLY A 484 3.93 -20.85 7.34
C GLY A 484 3.49 -21.29 8.74
N ARG A 485 2.25 -21.78 8.88
CA ARG A 485 1.96 -22.86 9.84
C ARG A 485 1.16 -23.92 9.10
N GLY A 486 1.80 -25.07 8.90
CA GLY A 486 1.33 -26.23 8.16
C GLY A 486 2.51 -27.16 7.96
#